data_AF-A0A3M1BI05-F1
#
_entry.id   AF-A0A3M1BI05-F1
#
_cell.length_a   1.000
_cell.length_b   1.000
_cell.length_c   1.000
_cell.angle_alpha   90.00
_cell.angle_beta   90.00
_cell.angle_gamma   90.00
#
_symmetry.space_group_name_H-M   'P 1'
#
loop_
_entity.id
_entity.type
_entity.pdbx_description
1 polymer ?
#
loop_
_entity_poly.entity_id
_entity_poly.type
_entity_poly.pdbx_seq_one_letter_code
_entity_poly.pdbx_strand_id
1 'polypeptide(L)'
;MRDLLPQIEAWLADGRQVALATVIRTWGSSPRPAGAQMAVSQEGEIAGSVSGGCVEGAVTAAALEVLAGGEPRQLHFGVSDDTAWSVGLACGGEIDVFVQRFDPAWLPLLRAALQQSIRFALLINLTSGEWQLWQEGDRGAPPPPESGEHTLAGERVFVNWVAPPPKLIVVGGVHIAIPLVTMAKAAGFYTVVIDPRRAFGRSERFPQADEVLTSWPRQA
;
A
#
# COMPACT_ATOMS: atom_id res chain seq x y z
N MET A 1 -2.27 0.03 -0.12
CA MET A 1 -3.61 0.53 0.27
C MET A 1 -3.88 1.96 -0.18
N ARG A 2 -3.15 2.99 0.31
CA ARG A 2 -3.41 4.41 -0.02
C ARG A 2 -3.53 4.69 -1.52
N ASP A 3 -2.61 4.17 -2.32
CA ASP A 3 -2.58 4.40 -3.77
C ASP A 3 -3.61 3.57 -4.55
N LEU A 4 -4.13 2.50 -3.95
CA LEU A 4 -5.08 1.59 -4.59
C LEU A 4 -6.53 2.00 -4.35
N LEU A 5 -6.81 2.61 -3.20
CA LEU A 5 -8.16 2.91 -2.77
C LEU A 5 -8.96 3.74 -3.81
N PRO A 6 -8.39 4.77 -4.47
CA PRO A 6 -9.13 5.51 -5.50
C PRO A 6 -9.58 4.63 -6.68
N GLN A 7 -8.73 3.70 -7.11
CA GLN A 7 -9.06 2.80 -8.22
C GLN A 7 -10.07 1.73 -7.81
N ILE A 8 -9.93 1.17 -6.60
CA ILE A 8 -10.89 0.23 -6.02
C ILE A 8 -12.28 0.90 -5.93
N GLU A 9 -12.33 2.14 -5.45
CA GLU A 9 -13.57 2.92 -5.36
C GLU A 9 -14.21 3.13 -6.72
N ALA A 10 -13.43 3.48 -7.74
CA ALA A 10 -13.93 3.66 -9.10
C ALA A 10 -14.54 2.36 -9.66
N TRP A 11 -13.82 1.24 -9.53
CA TRP A 11 -14.31 -0.06 -9.97
C TRP A 11 -15.61 -0.49 -9.26
N LEU A 12 -15.67 -0.30 -7.94
CA LEU A 12 -16.87 -0.61 -7.17
C LEU A 12 -18.05 0.30 -7.51
N ALA A 13 -17.79 1.59 -7.79
CA ALA A 13 -18.81 2.54 -8.22
C ALA A 13 -19.41 2.17 -9.59
N ASP A 14 -18.62 1.54 -10.45
CA ASP A 14 -19.07 0.97 -11.73
C ASP A 14 -19.81 -0.38 -11.58
N GLY A 15 -20.04 -0.84 -10.35
CA GLY A 15 -20.71 -2.11 -10.04
C GLY A 15 -19.83 -3.34 -10.26
N ARG A 16 -18.52 -3.17 -10.44
CA ARG A 16 -17.57 -4.27 -10.65
C ARG A 16 -17.11 -4.84 -9.32
N GLN A 17 -16.91 -6.16 -9.27
CA GLN A 17 -16.27 -6.78 -8.12
C GLN A 17 -14.75 -6.58 -8.16
N VAL A 18 -14.12 -6.58 -6.98
CA VAL A 18 -12.68 -6.37 -6.84
C VAL A 18 -12.09 -7.44 -5.92
N ALA A 19 -10.96 -8.01 -6.31
CA ALA A 19 -10.13 -8.85 -5.46
C ALA A 19 -8.85 -8.09 -5.08
N LEU A 20 -8.32 -8.39 -3.89
CA LEU A 20 -7.09 -7.84 -3.39
C LEU A 20 -6.07 -8.96 -3.17
N ALA A 21 -4.93 -8.82 -3.83
CA ALA A 21 -3.75 -9.64 -3.62
C ALA A 21 -2.74 -8.89 -2.75
N THR A 22 -2.28 -9.52 -1.67
CA THR A 22 -1.33 -8.92 -0.72
C THR A 22 -0.13 -9.84 -0.55
N VAL A 23 1.09 -9.31 -0.67
CA VAL A 23 2.32 -10.02 -0.32
C VAL A 23 2.35 -10.20 1.20
N ILE A 24 2.21 -11.43 1.67
CA ILE A 24 2.12 -11.75 3.11
C ILE A 24 3.45 -12.21 3.69
N ARG A 25 4.33 -12.79 2.86
CA ARG A 25 5.70 -13.16 3.23
C ARG A 25 6.64 -12.96 2.06
N THR A 26 7.90 -12.75 2.39
CA THR A 26 9.00 -12.53 1.44
C THR A 26 10.26 -13.22 1.94
N TRP A 27 11.01 -13.85 1.05
CA TRP A 27 12.33 -14.43 1.33
C TRP A 27 13.36 -14.01 0.29
N GLY A 28 14.61 -13.88 0.73
CA GLY A 28 15.71 -13.47 -0.13
C GLY A 28 15.48 -12.08 -0.75
N SER A 29 15.96 -11.91 -1.98
CA SER A 29 15.88 -10.63 -2.72
C SER A 29 14.52 -10.45 -3.40
N SER A 30 13.43 -10.54 -2.62
CA SER A 30 12.06 -10.34 -3.14
C SER A 30 11.90 -8.93 -3.74
N PRO A 31 11.16 -8.77 -4.85
CA PRO A 31 11.09 -7.51 -5.59
C PRO A 31 10.18 -6.46 -4.93
N ARG A 32 9.26 -6.89 -4.06
CA ARG A 32 8.33 -6.04 -3.30
C ARG A 32 8.28 -6.53 -1.85
N PRO A 33 8.16 -5.61 -0.87
CA PRO A 33 8.11 -6.00 0.54
C PRO A 33 6.76 -6.61 0.92
N ALA A 34 6.71 -7.28 2.08
CA ALA A 34 5.46 -7.66 2.71
C ALA A 34 4.54 -6.43 2.88
N GLY A 35 3.26 -6.60 2.58
CA GLY A 35 2.25 -5.54 2.55
C GLY A 35 2.12 -4.84 1.20
N ALA A 36 2.96 -5.16 0.22
CA ALA A 36 2.72 -4.77 -1.17
C ALA A 36 1.41 -5.39 -1.66
N GLN A 37 0.63 -4.59 -2.40
CA GLN A 37 -0.73 -4.96 -2.78
C GLN A 37 -0.95 -4.74 -4.28
N MET A 38 -1.81 -5.58 -4.84
CA MET A 38 -2.38 -5.44 -6.17
C MET A 38 -3.89 -5.67 -6.08
N ALA A 39 -4.68 -4.76 -6.63
CA ALA A 39 -6.11 -4.93 -6.80
C ALA A 39 -6.42 -5.39 -8.22
N VAL A 40 -7.39 -6.28 -8.36
CA VAL A 40 -7.83 -6.86 -9.64
C VAL A 40 -9.34 -6.70 -9.76
N SER A 41 -9.81 -6.07 -10.85
CA SER A 41 -11.25 -5.98 -11.13
C SER A 41 -11.79 -7.29 -11.71
N GLN A 42 -13.11 -7.47 -11.70
CA GLN A 42 -13.78 -8.61 -12.34
C GLN A 42 -13.49 -8.72 -13.85
N GLU A 43 -13.08 -7.63 -14.49
CA GLU A 43 -12.70 -7.58 -15.91
C GLU A 43 -11.21 -7.90 -16.14
N GLY A 44 -10.44 -8.15 -15.07
CA GLY A 44 -9.02 -8.47 -15.12
C GLY A 44 -8.10 -7.24 -15.19
N GLU A 45 -8.64 -6.04 -15.00
CA GLU A 45 -7.82 -4.84 -14.88
C GLU A 45 -7.02 -4.85 -13.57
N ILE A 46 -5.80 -4.30 -13.59
CA ILE A 46 -4.88 -4.34 -12.46
C ILE A 46 -4.51 -2.95 -11.96
N ALA A 47 -4.36 -2.81 -10.65
CA ALA A 47 -3.84 -1.61 -9.99
C ALA A 47 -2.86 -2.01 -8.87
N GLY A 48 -1.69 -1.38 -8.82
CA GLY A 48 -0.62 -1.81 -7.93
C GLY A 48 0.17 -2.98 -8.47
N SER A 49 0.96 -3.61 -7.61
CA SER A 49 1.86 -4.69 -8.00
C SER A 49 2.42 -5.43 -6.78
N VAL A 50 2.53 -6.76 -6.92
CA VAL A 50 3.12 -7.67 -5.94
C VAL A 50 4.53 -8.13 -6.30
N SER A 51 4.97 -8.01 -7.57
CA SER A 51 6.33 -8.38 -7.96
C SER A 51 7.06 -7.45 -8.94
N GLY A 52 6.35 -6.52 -9.57
CA GLY A 52 6.88 -5.63 -10.60
C GLY A 52 6.76 -6.19 -12.02
N GLY A 53 6.02 -7.29 -12.23
CA GLY A 53 5.64 -7.79 -13.56
C GLY A 53 5.82 -9.31 -13.77
N CYS A 54 6.51 -10.02 -12.88
CA CYS A 54 6.85 -11.43 -13.09
C CYS A 54 5.65 -12.37 -12.85
N VAL A 55 4.89 -12.14 -11.78
CA VAL A 55 3.83 -13.08 -11.33
C VAL A 55 2.42 -12.49 -11.42
N GLU A 56 2.29 -11.25 -11.86
CA GLU A 56 1.04 -10.50 -11.94
C GLU A 56 -0.04 -11.25 -12.74
N GLY A 57 0.33 -11.93 -13.83
CA GLY A 57 -0.61 -12.74 -14.62
C GLY A 57 -1.18 -13.93 -13.84
N ALA A 58 -0.34 -14.66 -13.10
CA ALA A 58 -0.77 -15.79 -12.28
C ALA A 58 -1.65 -15.34 -11.10
N VAL A 59 -1.29 -14.21 -10.48
CA VAL A 59 -2.08 -13.62 -9.40
C VAL A 59 -3.42 -13.09 -9.92
N THR A 60 -3.46 -12.51 -11.12
CA THR A 60 -4.69 -12.06 -11.78
C THR A 60 -5.63 -13.24 -12.07
N ALA A 61 -5.10 -14.35 -12.61
CA ALA A 61 -5.90 -15.55 -12.84
C ALA A 61 -6.53 -16.08 -11.54
N ALA A 62 -5.73 -16.20 -10.48
CA ALA A 62 -6.23 -16.60 -9.17
C ALA A 62 -7.27 -15.63 -8.59
N ALA A 63 -7.09 -14.32 -8.79
CA ALA A 63 -8.04 -13.30 -8.36
C ALA A 63 -9.39 -13.43 -9.09
N LEU A 64 -9.39 -13.70 -10.39
CA LEU A 64 -10.61 -13.94 -11.16
C LEU A 64 -11.35 -15.20 -10.68
N GLU A 65 -10.64 -16.27 -10.32
CA GLU A 65 -11.25 -17.47 -9.73
C GLU A 65 -11.90 -17.17 -8.36
N VAL A 66 -11.23 -16.40 -7.51
CA VAL A 66 -11.78 -15.93 -6.23
C VAL A 66 -13.05 -15.10 -6.47
N LEU A 67 -13.05 -14.18 -7.44
CA LEU A 67 -14.23 -13.39 -7.80
C LEU A 67 -15.38 -14.24 -8.38
N ALA A 68 -15.08 -15.32 -9.10
CA ALA A 68 -16.08 -16.19 -9.71
C ALA A 68 -16.84 -17.10 -8.73
N GLY A 69 -16.35 -17.25 -7.50
CA GLY A 69 -17.00 -18.09 -6.47
C GLY A 69 -16.02 -18.72 -5.50
N GLY A 70 -14.72 -18.66 -5.78
CA GLY A 70 -13.70 -19.33 -5.00
C GLY A 70 -13.46 -18.72 -3.62
N GLU A 71 -13.01 -19.57 -2.71
CA GLU A 71 -12.50 -19.18 -1.40
C GLU A 71 -11.20 -18.38 -1.49
N PRO A 72 -10.86 -17.55 -0.48
CA PRO A 72 -9.55 -16.93 -0.36
C PRO A 72 -8.41 -17.94 -0.47
N ARG A 73 -7.30 -17.54 -1.06
CA ARG A 73 -6.20 -18.47 -1.39
C ARG A 73 -4.84 -17.82 -1.27
N GLN A 74 -3.90 -18.62 -0.76
CA GLN A 74 -2.49 -18.27 -0.70
C GLN A 74 -1.76 -18.89 -1.89
N LEU A 75 -0.98 -18.09 -2.60
CA LEU A 75 -0.11 -18.49 -3.69
C LEU A 75 1.34 -18.37 -3.23
N HIS A 76 2.17 -19.34 -3.60
CA HIS A 76 3.60 -19.32 -3.35
C HIS A 76 4.35 -19.17 -4.68
N PHE A 77 5.27 -18.22 -4.74
CA PHE A 77 6.12 -17.98 -5.90
C PHE A 77 7.58 -17.94 -5.47
N GLY A 78 8.42 -18.75 -6.09
CA GLY A 78 9.84 -18.82 -5.78
C GLY A 78 10.69 -19.17 -6.99
N VAL A 79 11.97 -19.40 -6.76
CA VAL A 79 12.88 -19.90 -7.80
C VAL A 79 12.63 -21.41 -7.94
N SER A 80 12.16 -21.84 -9.11
CA SER A 80 11.94 -23.26 -9.39
C SER A 80 13.28 -24.00 -9.47
N ASP A 81 13.50 -24.99 -8.61
CA ASP A 81 14.43 -26.08 -8.91
C ASP A 81 13.77 -26.99 -9.97
N ASP A 82 14.10 -26.75 -11.24
CA ASP A 82 14.07 -27.60 -12.45
C ASP A 82 12.98 -28.69 -12.69
N THR A 83 11.90 -28.78 -11.91
CA THR A 83 10.90 -29.86 -12.04
C THR A 83 9.44 -29.43 -11.99
N ALA A 84 9.15 -28.15 -11.77
CA ALA A 84 7.80 -27.62 -11.88
C ALA A 84 7.81 -26.31 -12.67
N TRP A 85 6.97 -26.21 -13.70
CA TRP A 85 6.67 -24.95 -14.40
C TRP A 85 5.91 -23.98 -13.46
N SER A 86 6.58 -23.48 -12.43
CA SER A 86 6.07 -22.37 -11.62
C SER A 86 6.55 -21.06 -12.25
N VAL A 87 5.65 -20.07 -12.33
CA VAL A 87 6.00 -18.70 -12.73
C VAL A 87 6.93 -18.15 -11.65
N GLY A 88 8.22 -18.10 -11.95
CA GLY A 88 9.27 -17.72 -10.99
C GLY A 88 9.56 -16.23 -10.95
N LEU A 89 10.22 -15.79 -9.87
CA LEU A 89 10.70 -14.42 -9.72
C LEU A 89 12.08 -14.25 -10.38
N ALA A 90 12.21 -13.29 -11.30
CA ALA A 90 13.47 -13.03 -11.99
C ALA A 90 14.60 -12.54 -11.06
N CYS A 91 14.27 -12.01 -9.89
CA CYS A 91 15.22 -11.49 -8.90
C CYS A 91 15.80 -12.55 -7.96
N GLY A 92 15.37 -13.82 -8.08
CA GLY A 92 15.89 -14.92 -7.26
C GLY A 92 15.34 -15.00 -5.83
N GLY A 93 14.31 -14.21 -5.50
CA GLY A 93 13.61 -14.28 -4.21
C GLY A 93 12.37 -15.16 -4.24
N GLU A 94 11.68 -15.24 -3.11
CA GLU A 94 10.39 -15.92 -2.97
C GLU A 94 9.36 -15.00 -2.29
N ILE A 95 8.09 -15.15 -2.64
CA ILE A 95 6.98 -14.43 -2.02
C ILE A 95 5.77 -15.34 -1.85
N ASP A 96 5.04 -15.11 -0.75
CA ASP A 96 3.68 -15.60 -0.59
C ASP A 96 2.69 -14.46 -0.84
N VAL A 97 1.67 -14.71 -1.67
CA VAL A 97 0.62 -13.75 -2.00
C VAL A 97 -0.73 -14.31 -1.56
N PHE A 98 -1.41 -13.61 -0.66
CA PHE A 98 -2.78 -13.93 -0.26
C PHE A 98 -3.78 -13.16 -1.12
N VAL A 99 -4.71 -13.87 -1.75
CA VAL A 99 -5.72 -13.34 -2.66
C VAL A 99 -7.09 -13.58 -2.06
N GLN A 100 -7.87 -12.52 -1.94
CA GLN A 100 -9.23 -12.56 -1.40
C GLN A 100 -10.12 -11.53 -2.09
N ARG A 101 -11.44 -11.68 -1.96
CA ARG A 101 -12.39 -10.65 -2.39
C ARG A 101 -12.23 -9.41 -1.51
N PHE A 102 -12.35 -8.24 -2.11
CA PHE A 102 -12.45 -7.00 -1.36
C PHE A 102 -13.91 -6.75 -1.00
N ASP A 103 -14.22 -6.67 0.29
CA ASP A 103 -15.56 -6.33 0.78
C ASP A 103 -15.76 -4.80 0.76
N PRO A 104 -16.72 -4.28 -0.05
CA PRO A 104 -16.99 -2.84 -0.15
C PRO A 104 -17.39 -2.19 1.18
N ALA A 105 -17.86 -2.96 2.16
CA ALA A 105 -18.20 -2.44 3.49
C ALA A 105 -16.99 -1.79 4.19
N TRP A 106 -15.75 -2.12 3.78
CA TRP A 106 -14.53 -1.52 4.32
C TRP A 106 -14.20 -0.14 3.77
N LEU A 107 -14.80 0.31 2.66
CA LEU A 107 -14.45 1.59 2.04
C LEU A 107 -14.57 2.79 2.99
N PRO A 108 -15.68 2.99 3.74
CA PRO A 108 -15.81 4.15 4.62
C PRO A 108 -14.77 4.15 5.74
N LEU A 109 -14.48 2.97 6.30
CA LEU A 109 -13.52 2.80 7.39
C LEU A 109 -12.08 3.05 6.92
N LEU A 110 -11.69 2.50 5.76
CA LEU A 110 -10.38 2.73 5.16
C LEU A 110 -10.18 4.20 4.80
N ARG A 111 -11.20 4.85 4.23
CA ARG A 111 -11.16 6.28 3.91
C ARG A 111 -10.94 7.12 5.17
N ALA A 112 -11.71 6.87 6.22
CA ALA A 112 -11.59 7.58 7.49
C ALA A 112 -10.19 7.41 8.11
N ALA A 113 -9.70 6.16 8.16
CA ALA A 113 -8.36 5.86 8.70
C ALA A 113 -7.24 6.56 7.93
N LEU A 114 -7.31 6.58 6.59
CA LEU A 114 -6.29 7.22 5.75
C LEU A 114 -6.25 8.75 5.86
N GLN A 115 -7.36 9.39 6.28
CA GLN A 115 -7.50 10.83 6.46
C GLN A 115 -6.97 11.33 7.81
N GLN A 116 -6.96 10.49 8.85
CA GLN A 116 -6.56 10.88 10.20
C GLN A 116 -5.06 11.18 10.37
N SER A 117 -4.24 10.92 9.35
CA SER A 117 -2.78 11.13 9.39
C SER A 117 -2.06 10.45 10.57
N ILE A 118 -2.66 9.40 11.12
CA ILE A 118 -2.09 8.52 12.15
C ILE A 118 -1.73 7.17 11.54
N ARG A 119 -0.80 6.48 12.20
CA ARG A 119 -0.47 5.09 11.85
C ARG A 119 -1.60 4.17 12.33
N PHE A 120 -2.00 3.22 11.50
CA PHE A 120 -2.98 2.19 11.84
C PHE A 120 -2.56 0.84 11.26
N ALA A 121 -3.10 -0.26 11.80
CA ALA A 121 -2.86 -1.60 11.31
C ALA A 121 -4.14 -2.17 10.68
N LEU A 122 -3.99 -2.82 9.53
CA LEU A 122 -4.98 -3.70 8.95
C LEU A 122 -4.54 -5.14 9.22
N LEU A 123 -5.36 -5.89 9.92
CA LEU A 123 -5.16 -7.30 10.23
C LEU A 123 -6.05 -8.10 9.29
N ILE A 124 -5.50 -9.15 8.69
CA ILE A 124 -6.24 -10.07 7.82
C ILE A 124 -6.03 -11.48 8.37
N ASN A 125 -7.10 -12.15 8.77
CA ASN A 125 -7.04 -13.57 9.09
C ASN A 125 -6.82 -14.35 7.79
N LEU A 126 -5.71 -15.09 7.71
CA LEU A 126 -5.27 -15.78 6.49
C LEU A 126 -6.02 -17.09 6.22
N THR A 127 -6.97 -17.45 7.08
CA THR A 127 -7.87 -18.60 6.91
C THR A 127 -9.27 -18.13 6.51
N SER A 128 -9.87 -17.20 7.25
CA SER A 128 -11.23 -16.72 6.98
C SER A 128 -11.29 -15.57 5.97
N GLY A 129 -10.18 -14.85 5.77
CA GLY A 129 -10.17 -13.60 5.00
C GLY A 129 -10.83 -12.44 5.74
N GLU A 130 -11.15 -12.58 7.03
CA GLU A 130 -11.74 -11.50 7.81
C GLU A 130 -10.72 -10.38 8.07
N TRP A 131 -11.21 -9.15 7.97
CA TRP A 131 -10.41 -7.96 8.22
C TRP A 131 -10.71 -7.41 9.61
N GLN A 132 -9.68 -6.85 10.23
CA GLN A 132 -9.81 -6.03 11.42
C GLN A 132 -8.92 -4.79 11.24
N LEU A 133 -9.42 -3.64 11.67
CA LEU A 133 -8.62 -2.43 11.78
C LEU A 133 -8.27 -2.19 13.24
N TRP A 134 -7.03 -1.82 13.50
CA TRP A 134 -6.55 -1.41 14.80
C TRP A 134 -5.87 -0.05 14.70
N GLN A 135 -6.19 0.84 15.63
CA GLN A 135 -5.60 2.16 15.79
C GLN A 135 -5.15 2.39 17.23
N GLU A 136 -4.19 3.31 17.40
CA GLU A 136 -3.78 3.77 18.72
C GLU A 136 -4.99 4.30 19.49
N GLY A 137 -5.24 3.76 20.68
CA GLY A 137 -6.41 4.09 21.50
C GLY A 137 -7.58 3.10 21.39
N ASP A 138 -7.54 2.14 20.46
CA ASP A 138 -8.52 1.06 20.40
C ASP A 138 -8.42 0.14 21.64
N ARG A 139 -9.54 -0.50 21.99
CA ARG A 139 -9.59 -1.49 23.07
C ARG A 139 -8.94 -2.79 22.59
N GLY A 140 -7.91 -3.26 23.30
CA GLY A 140 -7.24 -4.53 23.02
C GLY A 140 -5.72 -4.40 23.12
N ALA A 141 -5.02 -5.53 23.01
CA ALA A 141 -3.57 -5.51 22.89
C ALA A 141 -3.17 -4.95 21.51
N PRO A 142 -2.12 -4.12 21.42
CA PRO A 142 -1.61 -3.68 20.13
C PRO A 142 -1.11 -4.88 19.31
N PRO A 143 -1.29 -4.89 17.99
CA PRO A 143 -0.72 -5.92 17.14
C PRO A 143 0.82 -5.84 17.14
N PRO A 144 1.51 -6.91 16.72
CA PRO A 144 2.95 -6.90 16.52
C PRO A 144 3.44 -5.66 15.74
N PRO A 145 4.60 -5.08 16.10
CA PRO A 145 5.02 -3.77 15.59
C PRO A 145 5.45 -3.78 14.12
N GLU A 146 5.70 -4.95 13.55
CA GLU A 146 6.20 -5.16 12.19
C GLU A 146 5.10 -5.70 11.27
N SER A 147 5.05 -5.18 10.05
CA SER A 147 4.17 -5.76 9.01
C SER A 147 4.69 -7.13 8.63
N GLY A 148 3.81 -8.12 8.54
CA GLY A 148 4.20 -9.51 8.32
C GLY A 148 3.12 -10.48 8.74
N GLU A 149 3.35 -11.75 8.48
CA GLU A 149 2.52 -12.82 9.05
C GLU A 149 2.92 -13.10 10.51
N HIS A 150 1.90 -13.19 11.37
CA HIS A 150 2.02 -13.48 12.79
C HIS A 150 0.97 -14.51 13.21
N THR A 151 1.17 -15.11 14.39
CA THR A 151 0.16 -15.97 15.03
C THR A 151 -0.45 -15.21 16.20
N LEU A 152 -1.75 -14.89 16.12
CA LEU A 152 -2.49 -14.18 17.16
C LEU A 152 -3.65 -15.05 17.64
N ALA A 153 -3.74 -15.29 18.95
CA ALA A 153 -4.77 -16.15 19.56
C ALA A 153 -4.90 -17.55 18.92
N GLY A 154 -3.81 -18.09 18.33
CA GLY A 154 -3.80 -19.38 17.64
C GLY A 154 -4.17 -19.33 16.15
N GLU A 155 -4.49 -18.16 15.62
CA GLU A 155 -4.83 -17.95 14.22
C GLU A 155 -3.68 -17.31 13.43
N ARG A 156 -3.58 -17.64 12.14
CA ARG A 156 -2.64 -17.00 11.21
C ARG A 156 -3.21 -15.66 10.78
N VAL A 157 -2.52 -14.57 11.11
CA VAL A 157 -2.95 -13.21 10.80
C VAL A 157 -1.82 -12.47 10.10
N PHE A 158 -2.13 -11.82 8.98
CA PHE A 158 -1.24 -10.85 8.38
C PHE A 158 -1.50 -9.47 8.97
N VAL A 159 -0.47 -8.85 9.55
CA VAL A 159 -0.51 -7.47 10.06
C VAL A 159 0.09 -6.55 8.99
N ASN A 160 -0.67 -5.57 8.56
CA ASN A 160 -0.22 -4.55 7.62
C ASN A 160 -0.30 -3.15 8.24
N TRP A 161 0.85 -2.62 8.66
CA TRP A 161 0.92 -1.25 9.15
C TRP A 161 0.88 -0.24 8.00
N VAL A 162 -0.09 0.66 8.08
CA VAL A 162 -0.25 1.78 7.16
C VAL A 162 0.11 3.06 7.91
N ALA A 163 1.17 3.73 7.46
CA ALA A 163 1.61 5.01 7.98
C ALA A 163 1.11 6.17 7.10
N PRO A 164 1.02 7.40 7.64
CA PRO A 164 0.92 8.59 6.82
C PRO A 164 2.17 8.73 5.93
N PRO A 165 2.07 9.45 4.80
CA PRO A 165 3.23 9.80 3.99
C PRO A 165 4.33 10.44 4.84
N PRO A 166 5.61 10.05 4.67
CA PRO A 166 6.70 10.70 5.38
C PRO A 166 6.73 12.18 5.01
N LYS A 167 6.97 13.05 6.01
CA LYS A 167 7.00 14.49 5.81
C LYS A 167 8.41 14.95 5.47
N LEU A 168 8.58 15.64 4.34
CA LEU A 168 9.82 16.35 3.99
C LEU A 168 9.61 17.86 4.19
N ILE A 169 10.36 18.43 5.12
CA ILE A 169 10.38 19.88 5.37
C ILE A 169 11.61 20.48 4.71
N VAL A 170 11.40 21.33 3.71
CA VAL A 170 12.43 22.02 2.94
C VAL A 170 12.57 23.46 3.43
N VAL A 171 13.62 23.72 4.23
CA VAL A 171 13.94 25.07 4.70
C VAL A 171 14.83 25.77 3.68
N GLY A 172 14.26 26.75 2.98
CA GLY A 172 14.90 27.50 1.91
C GLY A 172 14.29 27.17 0.54
N GLY A 173 13.48 28.08 0.02
CA GLY A 173 12.77 27.96 -1.25
C GLY A 173 13.60 28.41 -2.46
N VAL A 174 14.93 28.26 -2.42
CA VAL A 174 15.79 28.65 -3.56
C VAL A 174 15.62 27.69 -4.75
N HIS A 175 16.20 28.00 -5.91
CA HIS A 175 15.91 27.30 -7.18
C HIS A 175 16.08 25.76 -7.10
N ILE A 176 17.06 25.26 -6.34
CA ILE A 176 17.28 23.81 -6.14
C ILE A 176 16.14 23.09 -5.40
N ALA A 177 15.32 23.81 -4.63
CA ALA A 177 14.20 23.22 -3.90
C ALA A 177 13.08 22.76 -4.84
N ILE A 178 12.95 23.36 -6.02
CA ILE A 178 11.88 23.02 -6.99
C ILE A 178 12.00 21.57 -7.49
N PRO A 179 13.14 21.13 -8.07
CA PRO A 179 13.30 19.75 -8.47
C PRO A 179 13.31 18.79 -7.27
N LEU A 180 13.83 19.20 -6.11
CA LEU A 180 13.78 18.39 -4.89
C LEU A 180 12.33 18.06 -4.48
N VAL A 181 11.47 19.08 -4.37
CA VAL A 181 10.05 18.91 -4.04
C VAL A 181 9.35 18.04 -5.09
N THR A 182 9.69 18.23 -6.36
CA THR A 182 9.12 17.44 -7.46
C THR A 182 9.45 15.95 -7.30
N MET A 183 10.72 15.62 -7.07
CA MET A 183 11.15 14.24 -6.85
C MET A 183 10.58 13.66 -5.55
N ALA A 184 10.55 14.44 -4.48
CA ALA A 184 10.01 14.01 -3.20
C ALA A 184 8.51 13.71 -3.29
N LYS A 185 7.75 14.55 -4.00
CA LYS A 185 6.33 14.32 -4.24
C LYS A 185 6.08 13.04 -5.01
N ALA A 186 6.87 12.81 -6.07
CA ALA A 186 6.82 11.57 -6.86
C ALA A 186 7.20 10.33 -6.03
N ALA A 187 8.10 10.47 -5.06
CA ALA A 187 8.46 9.41 -4.11
C ALA A 187 7.44 9.23 -2.96
N GLY A 188 6.33 9.97 -2.96
CA GLY A 188 5.25 9.82 -1.99
C GLY A 188 5.46 10.58 -0.67
N PHE A 189 6.32 11.60 -0.63
CA PHE A 189 6.46 12.47 0.54
C PHE A 189 5.32 13.50 0.61
N TYR A 190 4.94 13.86 1.84
CA TYR A 190 4.23 15.11 2.11
C TYR A 190 5.24 16.24 2.21
N THR A 191 5.16 17.23 1.33
CA THR A 191 6.22 18.22 1.12
C THR A 191 5.83 19.60 1.64
N VAL A 192 6.64 20.15 2.53
CA VAL A 192 6.45 21.50 3.10
C VAL A 192 7.66 22.35 2.72
N VAL A 193 7.44 23.49 2.04
CA VAL A 193 8.50 24.44 1.71
C VAL A 193 8.39 25.67 2.61
N ILE A 194 9.48 26.06 3.26
CA ILE A 194 9.52 27.21 4.16
C ILE A 194 10.55 28.22 3.65
N ASP A 195 10.13 29.45 3.34
CA ASP A 195 11.05 30.55 3.07
C ASP A 195 10.42 31.90 3.45
N PRO A 196 11.02 32.70 4.35
CA PRO A 196 10.46 33.99 4.75
C PRO A 196 10.50 35.03 3.63
N ARG A 197 11.36 34.83 2.61
CA ARG A 197 11.51 35.78 1.51
C ARG A 197 10.39 35.54 0.51
N ARG A 198 9.48 36.50 0.40
CA ARG A 198 8.32 36.46 -0.52
C ARG A 198 8.67 36.19 -1.99
N ALA A 199 9.88 36.47 -2.45
CA ALA A 199 10.30 36.12 -3.80
C ALA A 199 10.52 34.61 -3.98
N PHE A 200 10.95 33.93 -2.92
CA PHE A 200 11.29 32.51 -2.94
C PHE A 200 10.14 31.63 -2.44
N GLY A 201 9.51 31.97 -1.32
CA GLY A 201 8.46 31.17 -0.68
C GLY A 201 7.06 31.40 -1.22
N ARG A 202 6.85 31.37 -2.54
CA ARG A 202 5.51 31.45 -3.14
C ARG A 202 5.05 30.11 -3.70
N SER A 203 3.78 29.79 -3.54
CA SER A 203 3.17 28.56 -4.03
C SER A 203 3.29 28.39 -5.54
N GLU A 204 3.27 29.46 -6.33
CA GLU A 204 3.38 29.35 -7.80
C GLU A 204 4.75 28.81 -8.26
N ARG A 205 5.79 28.93 -7.41
CA ARG A 205 7.11 28.34 -7.69
C ARG A 205 7.19 26.85 -7.37
N PHE A 206 6.25 26.33 -6.57
CA PHE A 206 6.22 24.96 -6.09
C PHE A 206 4.83 24.33 -6.32
N PRO A 207 4.40 24.15 -7.58
CA PRO A 207 3.06 23.64 -7.89
C PRO A 207 2.80 22.21 -7.38
N GLN A 208 3.85 21.48 -7.01
CA GLN A 208 3.75 20.13 -6.46
C GLN A 208 3.92 20.05 -4.95
N ALA A 209 4.27 21.17 -4.28
CA ALA A 209 4.36 21.19 -2.83
C ALA A 209 2.98 21.02 -2.20
N ASP A 210 2.89 20.28 -1.11
CA ASP A 210 1.66 20.19 -0.31
C ASP A 210 1.42 21.50 0.44
N GLU A 211 2.49 22.11 0.96
CA GLU A 211 2.43 23.39 1.67
C GLU A 211 3.61 24.30 1.30
N VAL A 212 3.34 25.60 1.20
CA VAL A 212 4.37 26.64 1.08
C VAL A 212 4.12 27.72 2.13
N LEU A 213 5.04 27.82 3.09
CA LEU A 213 4.95 28.72 4.23
C LEU A 213 5.92 29.90 4.03
N THR A 214 5.35 31.09 3.82
CA THR A 214 6.12 32.34 3.71
C THR A 214 6.40 32.94 5.11
N SER A 215 7.10 32.20 5.95
CA SER A 215 7.42 32.59 7.33
C SER A 215 8.85 32.24 7.71
N TRP A 216 9.32 32.76 8.84
CA TRP A 216 10.60 32.33 9.39
C TRP A 216 10.51 30.88 9.87
N PRO A 217 11.56 30.05 9.68
CA PRO A 217 11.49 28.62 10.04
C PRO A 217 11.13 28.31 11.51
N ARG A 218 11.37 29.25 12.43
CA ARG A 218 10.97 29.08 13.85
C ARG A 218 9.49 29.34 14.12
N GLN A 219 8.80 29.98 13.18
CA GLN A 219 7.39 30.38 13.28
C GLN A 219 6.49 29.54 12.36
N ALA A 220 7.11 28.65 11.57
CA ALA A 220 6.48 27.78 10.59
C ALA A 220 6.11 26.43 11.20
#